data_AF-A0A382T6R1-F1
#
_entry.id   AF-A0A382T6R1-F1
#
_cell.length_a   1.000
_cell.length_b   1.000
_cell.length_c   1.000
_cell.angle_alpha   90.00
_cell.angle_beta   90.00
_cell.angle_gamma   90.00
#
_symmetry.space_group_name_H-M   'P 1'
#
loop_
_entity.id
_entity.type
_entity.pdbx_description
1 polymer ?
#
loop_
_entity_poly.entity_id
_entity_poly.type
_entity_poly.pdbx_seq_one_letter_code
_entity_poly.pdbx_strand_id
1 'polypeptide(L)'
;MKLTDIGANLTHNSFDSDRDLVLERANEAGIKRIIVTGSNMDSSHAALALAKSNPGTLWSTAGLHPHHAKEYDNELEESLRDLIREPEVVAIGECGLDYFRNFSSRQEQQDAFEKQLDLAEKSELPVFLHQRDAHNEFIEILKPRLTNIPRAVTHCFTGTEKELRECLDLGLYIGI
;
A
#
# COMPACT_ATOMS: atom_id res chain seq x y z
N MET A 1 -6.12 -20.52 14.63
CA MET A 1 -5.72 -20.29 13.22
C MET A 1 -4.67 -19.19 13.22
N LYS A 2 -3.64 -19.25 12.36
CA LYS A 2 -2.68 -18.13 12.21
C LYS A 2 -3.19 -17.23 11.07
N LEU A 3 -3.51 -15.98 11.38
CA LEU A 3 -4.00 -15.00 10.43
C LEU A 3 -2.93 -13.93 10.16
N THR A 4 -3.07 -13.26 9.02
CA THR A 4 -2.26 -12.10 8.62
C THR A 4 -3.20 -10.99 8.21
N ASP A 5 -3.06 -9.83 8.84
CA ASP A 5 -3.73 -8.60 8.44
C ASP A 5 -2.78 -7.85 7.49
N ILE A 6 -3.23 -7.54 6.28
CA ILE A 6 -2.38 -6.93 5.24
C ILE A 6 -2.49 -5.40 5.19
N GLY A 7 -3.40 -4.78 5.96
CA GLY A 7 -3.71 -3.36 5.79
C GLY A 7 -4.19 -2.70 7.06
N ALA A 8 -3.31 -2.54 8.04
CA ALA A 8 -3.64 -1.91 9.31
C ALA A 8 -3.07 -0.49 9.40
N ASN A 9 -3.94 0.51 9.58
CA ASN A 9 -3.57 1.91 9.76
C ASN A 9 -3.16 2.23 11.22
N LEU A 10 -2.24 1.44 11.79
CA LEU A 10 -1.89 1.50 13.23
C LEU A 10 -1.12 2.76 13.66
N THR A 11 -0.63 3.54 12.71
CA THR A 11 0.02 4.83 12.94
C THR A 11 -0.98 5.97 13.10
N HIS A 12 -2.27 5.73 12.85
CA HIS A 12 -3.31 6.73 13.09
C HIS A 12 -3.41 7.08 14.57
N ASN A 13 -3.57 8.38 14.87
CA ASN A 13 -3.54 8.92 16.25
C ASN A 13 -4.64 8.35 17.17
N SER A 14 -5.71 7.80 16.60
CA SER A 14 -6.77 7.11 17.36
C SER A 14 -6.25 5.91 18.15
N PHE A 15 -5.07 5.38 17.82
CA PHE A 15 -4.44 4.26 18.53
C PHE A 15 -3.38 4.71 19.53
N ASP A 16 -3.05 6.00 19.65
CA ASP A 16 -1.94 6.45 20.50
C ASP A 16 -2.11 6.07 21.97
N SER A 17 -3.35 6.02 22.45
CA SER A 17 -3.66 5.68 23.85
C SER A 17 -3.57 4.20 24.19
N ASP A 18 -3.73 3.30 23.21
CA ASP A 18 -3.92 1.86 23.48
C ASP A 18 -3.34 0.92 22.43
N ARG A 19 -2.44 1.39 21.55
CA ARG A 19 -1.82 0.59 20.47
C ARG A 19 -1.28 -0.76 20.95
N ASP A 20 -0.55 -0.77 22.05
CA ASP A 20 0.04 -2.00 22.58
C ASP A 20 -1.06 -3.00 23.00
N LEU A 21 -2.14 -2.51 23.61
CA LEU A 21 -3.30 -3.34 23.95
C LEU A 21 -4.05 -3.82 22.69
N VAL A 22 -4.09 -3.03 21.61
CA VAL A 22 -4.63 -3.47 20.31
C VAL A 22 -3.81 -4.63 19.76
N LEU A 23 -2.48 -4.53 19.82
CA LEU A 23 -1.56 -5.57 19.34
C LEU A 23 -1.67 -6.85 20.18
N GLU A 24 -1.79 -6.73 21.50
CA GLU A 24 -2.04 -7.86 22.41
C GLU A 24 -3.34 -8.60 22.02
N ARG A 25 -4.44 -7.86 21.89
CA ARG A 25 -5.74 -8.43 21.46
C ARG A 25 -5.66 -9.10 20.09
N ALA A 26 -4.95 -8.49 19.13
CA ALA A 26 -4.75 -9.06 17.80
C ALA A 26 -3.99 -10.40 17.88
N ASN A 27 -2.92 -10.44 18.69
CA ASN A 27 -2.12 -11.63 18.90
C ASN A 27 -2.94 -12.75 19.58
N GLU A 28 -3.75 -12.43 20.60
CA GLU A 28 -4.65 -13.37 21.27
C GLU A 28 -5.70 -13.95 20.32
N ALA A 29 -6.23 -13.12 19.41
CA ALA A 29 -7.17 -13.53 18.37
C ALA A 29 -6.52 -14.36 17.23
N GLY A 30 -5.19 -14.53 17.25
CA GLY A 30 -4.47 -15.34 16.26
C GLY A 30 -3.96 -14.56 15.04
N ILE A 31 -4.06 -13.23 15.03
CA ILE A 31 -3.41 -12.37 14.05
C ILE A 31 -1.94 -12.29 14.44
N LYS A 32 -1.11 -13.11 13.77
CA LYS A 32 0.32 -13.25 14.11
C LYS A 32 1.21 -12.36 13.27
N ARG A 33 0.65 -11.74 12.24
CA ARG A 33 1.36 -10.87 11.32
C ARG A 33 0.47 -9.72 10.88
N ILE A 34 1.01 -8.51 10.88
CA ILE A 34 0.28 -7.31 10.47
C ILE A 34 1.20 -6.48 9.58
N ILE A 35 0.68 -6.03 8.43
CA ILE A 35 1.35 -5.05 7.57
C ILE A 35 0.73 -3.68 7.86
N VAL A 36 1.56 -2.75 8.33
CA VAL A 36 1.17 -1.39 8.67
C VAL A 36 1.26 -0.51 7.44
N THR A 37 0.15 0.11 7.06
CA THR A 37 0.06 0.88 5.82
C THR A 37 0.71 2.25 5.96
N GLY A 38 1.68 2.54 5.09
CA GLY A 38 2.14 3.90 4.80
C GLY A 38 1.33 4.49 3.64
N SER A 39 0.87 5.73 3.74
CA SER A 39 0.05 6.41 2.71
C SER A 39 0.63 7.76 2.25
N ASN A 40 1.67 8.22 2.93
CA ASN A 40 2.52 9.37 2.60
C ASN A 40 3.86 9.21 3.35
N MET A 41 4.77 10.17 3.22
CA MET A 41 6.10 10.06 3.84
C MET A 41 6.05 9.95 5.37
N ASP A 42 5.31 10.82 6.03
CA ASP A 42 5.21 10.82 7.50
C ASP A 42 4.66 9.49 8.03
N SER A 43 3.57 9.00 7.43
CA SER A 43 2.96 7.74 7.81
C SER A 43 3.82 6.53 7.44
N SER A 44 4.58 6.58 6.34
CA SER A 44 5.52 5.52 5.96
C SER A 44 6.70 5.42 6.93
N HIS A 45 7.26 6.56 7.35
CA HIS A 45 8.29 6.60 8.40
C HIS A 45 7.75 6.07 9.74
N ALA A 46 6.54 6.48 10.13
CA ALA A 46 5.90 6.00 11.35
C ALA A 46 5.61 4.50 11.29
N ALA A 47 5.17 3.98 10.13
CA ALA A 47 4.88 2.58 9.92
C ALA A 47 6.15 1.73 10.02
N LEU A 48 7.25 2.19 9.39
CA LEU A 48 8.57 1.57 9.51
C LEU A 48 9.07 1.56 10.95
N ALA A 49 8.98 2.69 11.67
CA ALA A 49 9.42 2.78 13.06
C ALA A 49 8.63 1.81 13.96
N LEU A 50 7.32 1.70 13.74
CA LEU A 50 6.46 0.77 14.46
C LEU A 50 6.82 -0.69 14.13
N ALA A 51 7.12 -1.00 12.86
CA ALA A 51 7.54 -2.32 12.41
C ALA A 51 8.88 -2.73 13.03
N LYS A 52 9.88 -1.85 13.01
CA LYS A 52 11.20 -2.05 13.65
C LYS A 52 11.11 -2.30 15.14
N SER A 53 10.12 -1.69 15.81
CA SER A 53 9.89 -1.88 17.25
C SER A 53 9.21 -3.22 17.58
N ASN A 54 8.67 -3.93 16.58
CA ASN A 54 7.91 -5.18 16.75
C ASN A 54 8.35 -6.25 15.73
N PRO A 55 9.64 -6.63 15.73
CA PRO A 55 10.20 -7.51 14.72
C PRO A 55 9.53 -8.88 14.69
N GLY A 56 9.27 -9.40 13.50
CA GLY A 56 8.62 -10.70 13.29
C GLY A 56 7.12 -10.72 13.53
N THR A 57 6.52 -9.60 13.93
CA THR A 57 5.06 -9.43 14.11
C THR A 57 4.50 -8.34 13.20
N LEU A 58 5.23 -7.23 13.06
CA LEU A 58 4.84 -6.11 12.22
C LEU A 58 5.79 -5.95 11.04
N TRP A 59 5.21 -5.61 9.89
CA TRP A 59 5.88 -5.14 8.68
C TRP A 59 5.21 -3.85 8.23
N SER A 60 5.73 -3.21 7.20
CA SER A 60 5.19 -1.96 6.69
C SER A 60 5.16 -1.92 5.17
N THR A 61 4.33 -1.03 4.63
CA THR A 61 4.43 -0.55 3.26
C THR A 61 5.03 0.86 3.26
N ALA A 62 5.59 1.28 2.13
CA ALA A 62 5.99 2.66 1.92
C ALA A 62 5.50 3.13 0.54
N GLY A 63 4.81 4.27 0.51
CA GLY A 63 4.22 4.80 -0.71
C GLY A 63 3.45 6.10 -0.50
N LEU A 64 2.91 6.61 -1.59
CA LEU A 64 2.11 7.82 -1.66
C LEU A 64 0.73 7.51 -2.23
N HIS A 65 -0.28 7.64 -1.38
CA HIS A 65 -1.67 7.41 -1.71
C HIS A 65 -2.18 8.47 -2.70
N PRO A 66 -3.12 8.16 -3.62
CA PRO A 66 -3.64 9.09 -4.62
C PRO A 66 -4.13 10.44 -4.07
N HIS A 67 -4.55 10.49 -2.80
CA HIS A 67 -4.99 11.74 -2.18
C HIS A 67 -3.86 12.75 -2.03
N HIS A 68 -2.62 12.26 -1.89
CA HIS A 68 -1.39 13.03 -1.72
C HIS A 68 -0.58 13.16 -3.02
N ALA A 69 -1.09 12.68 -4.16
CA ALA A 69 -0.31 12.57 -5.39
C ALA A 69 0.32 13.88 -5.89
N LYS A 70 -0.31 15.03 -5.63
CA LYS A 70 0.24 16.36 -5.92
C LYS A 70 1.55 16.69 -5.17
N GLU A 71 1.86 15.95 -4.12
CA GLU A 71 3.07 16.10 -3.31
C GLU A 71 4.25 15.29 -3.90
N TYR A 72 4.01 14.49 -4.95
CA TYR A 72 5.06 13.67 -5.54
C TYR A 72 6.06 14.52 -6.32
N ASP A 73 7.27 14.62 -5.78
CA ASP A 73 8.42 15.24 -6.43
C ASP A 73 9.67 14.33 -6.37
N ASN A 74 10.82 14.85 -6.81
CA ASN A 74 12.06 14.07 -6.84
C ASN A 74 12.61 13.79 -5.42
N GLU A 75 12.39 14.69 -4.46
CA GLU A 75 12.88 14.54 -3.08
C GLU A 75 12.06 13.45 -2.36
N LEU A 76 10.75 13.44 -2.58
CA LEU A 76 9.86 12.37 -2.10
C LEU A 76 10.24 11.03 -2.73
N GLU A 77 10.52 10.98 -4.04
CA GLU A 77 10.96 9.75 -4.69
C GLU A 77 12.27 9.21 -4.10
N GLU A 78 13.26 10.07 -3.86
CA GLU A 78 14.51 9.69 -3.20
C GLU A 78 14.25 9.14 -1.79
N SER A 79 13.37 9.79 -1.03
CA SER A 79 13.00 9.34 0.31
C SER A 79 12.29 7.99 0.30
N LEU A 80 11.40 7.74 -0.66
CA LEU A 80 10.79 6.41 -0.87
C LEU A 80 11.84 5.36 -1.22
N ARG A 81 12.81 5.69 -2.10
CA ARG A 81 13.90 4.77 -2.47
C ARG A 81 14.75 4.35 -1.27
N ASP A 82 14.93 5.23 -0.29
CA ASP A 82 15.65 4.89 0.93
C ASP A 82 14.80 4.03 1.88
N LEU A 83 13.52 4.36 2.06
CA LEU A 83 12.60 3.57 2.89
C LEU A 83 12.47 2.12 2.42
N ILE A 84 12.32 1.90 1.12
CA ILE A 84 12.03 0.56 0.56
C ILE A 84 13.23 -0.38 0.59
N ARG A 85 14.42 0.10 1.01
CA ARG A 85 15.60 -0.73 1.26
C ARG A 85 15.56 -1.38 2.64
N GLU A 86 14.70 -0.91 3.52
CA GLU A 86 14.58 -1.44 4.88
C GLU A 86 13.84 -2.78 4.86
N PRO A 87 14.34 -3.81 5.57
CA PRO A 87 13.79 -5.17 5.49
C PRO A 87 12.36 -5.28 6.06
N GLU A 88 11.93 -4.33 6.89
CA GLU A 88 10.55 -4.24 7.38
C GLU A 88 9.58 -3.64 6.36
N VAL A 89 10.07 -2.97 5.30
CA VAL A 89 9.23 -2.47 4.21
C VAL A 89 9.09 -3.56 3.15
N VAL A 90 7.90 -4.16 3.07
CA VAL A 90 7.67 -5.38 2.28
C VAL A 90 6.85 -5.16 1.02
N ALA A 91 6.35 -3.94 0.79
CA ALA A 91 5.61 -3.58 -0.41
C ALA A 91 5.69 -2.07 -0.69
N ILE A 92 5.59 -1.71 -1.97
CA ILE A 92 5.33 -0.34 -2.39
C ILE A 92 3.84 -0.05 -2.26
N GLY A 93 3.50 1.08 -1.66
CA GLY A 93 2.12 1.51 -1.47
C GLY A 93 1.84 1.95 -0.03
N GLU A 94 0.65 2.39 0.29
CA GLU A 94 -0.55 2.41 -0.55
C GLU A 94 -0.43 3.38 -1.72
N CYS A 95 -0.62 2.90 -2.95
CA CYS A 95 -0.58 3.70 -4.17
C CYS A 95 -1.68 3.27 -5.14
N GLY A 96 -2.01 4.10 -6.13
CA GLY A 96 -3.08 3.81 -7.10
C GLY A 96 -3.92 5.03 -7.40
N LEU A 97 -5.23 4.87 -7.61
CA LEU A 97 -6.12 5.92 -8.11
C LEU A 97 -7.41 6.05 -7.27
N ASP A 98 -7.81 7.28 -6.94
CA ASP A 98 -9.09 7.59 -6.29
C ASP A 98 -9.76 8.78 -7.00
N TYR A 99 -10.62 8.46 -7.97
CA TYR A 99 -11.37 9.46 -8.74
C TYR A 99 -12.70 9.85 -8.08
N PHE A 100 -13.01 9.28 -6.92
CA PHE A 100 -14.18 9.67 -6.14
C PHE A 100 -13.88 10.90 -5.29
N ARG A 101 -12.71 10.92 -4.63
CA ARG A 101 -12.32 12.00 -3.71
C ARG A 101 -11.60 13.16 -4.41
N ASN A 102 -10.79 12.87 -5.43
CA ASN A 102 -10.07 13.86 -6.25
C ASN A 102 -9.34 14.97 -5.44
N PHE A 103 -8.66 14.61 -4.35
CA PHE A 103 -7.84 15.60 -3.59
C PHE A 103 -6.53 15.99 -4.30
N SER A 104 -6.13 15.19 -5.29
CA SER A 104 -5.16 15.51 -6.32
C SER A 104 -5.82 15.30 -7.69
N SER A 105 -5.40 16.03 -8.71
CA SER A 105 -5.91 15.90 -10.08
C SER A 105 -5.63 14.51 -10.62
N ARG A 106 -6.41 14.07 -11.63
CA ARG A 106 -6.22 12.75 -12.23
C ARG A 106 -4.81 12.58 -12.80
N GLN A 107 -4.26 13.62 -13.42
CA GLN A 107 -2.90 13.57 -13.98
C GLN A 107 -1.87 13.37 -12.86
N GLU A 108 -1.95 14.13 -11.77
CA GLU A 108 -1.04 13.95 -10.63
C GLU A 108 -1.13 12.53 -10.06
N GLN A 109 -2.35 11.97 -9.94
CA GLN A 109 -2.54 10.59 -9.47
C GLN A 109 -1.92 9.56 -10.41
N GLN A 110 -2.13 9.69 -11.72
CA GLN A 110 -1.55 8.79 -12.72
C GLN A 110 -0.02 8.85 -12.72
N ASP A 111 0.54 10.07 -12.73
CA ASP A 111 1.98 10.29 -12.71
C ASP A 111 2.64 9.69 -11.45
N ALA A 112 2.05 9.95 -10.27
CA ALA A 112 2.54 9.39 -9.01
C ALA A 112 2.38 7.87 -8.94
N PHE A 113 1.31 7.32 -9.53
CA PHE A 113 1.11 5.88 -9.59
C PHE A 113 2.16 5.21 -10.49
N GLU A 114 2.36 5.71 -11.70
CA GLU A 114 3.37 5.21 -12.64
C GLU A 114 4.78 5.21 -12.04
N LYS A 115 5.18 6.31 -11.38
CA LYS A 115 6.51 6.40 -10.75
C LYS A 115 6.67 5.41 -9.60
N GLN A 116 5.63 5.12 -8.84
CA GLN A 116 5.68 4.11 -7.79
C GLN A 116 5.73 2.68 -8.36
N LEU A 117 5.10 2.43 -9.52
CA LEU A 117 5.27 1.16 -10.24
C LEU A 117 6.71 1.00 -10.75
N ASP A 118 7.37 2.09 -11.20
CA ASP A 118 8.80 2.06 -11.53
C ASP A 118 9.68 1.69 -10.32
N LEU A 119 9.33 2.16 -9.13
CA LEU A 119 10.03 1.78 -7.91
C LEU A 119 9.85 0.29 -7.63
N ALA A 120 8.61 -0.21 -7.70
CA ALA A 120 8.30 -1.62 -7.45
C ALA A 120 9.06 -2.57 -8.39
N GLU A 121 9.12 -2.24 -9.68
CA GLU A 121 9.90 -3.02 -10.66
C GLU A 121 11.39 -3.03 -10.33
N LYS A 122 11.97 -1.87 -9.99
CA LYS A 122 13.41 -1.74 -9.71
C LYS A 122 13.80 -2.40 -8.39
N SER A 123 12.91 -2.41 -7.40
CA SER A 123 13.17 -2.97 -6.07
C SER A 123 12.71 -4.42 -5.94
N GLU A 124 12.08 -4.99 -6.97
CA GLU A 124 11.46 -6.33 -6.94
C GLU A 124 10.48 -6.50 -5.75
N LEU A 125 9.80 -5.41 -5.37
CA LEU A 125 8.81 -5.43 -4.29
C LEU A 125 7.40 -5.57 -4.87
N PRO A 126 6.48 -6.24 -4.16
CA PRO A 126 5.08 -6.26 -4.54
C PRO A 126 4.44 -4.87 -4.33
N VAL A 127 3.28 -4.67 -4.94
CA VAL A 127 2.49 -3.42 -4.82
C VAL A 127 1.20 -3.63 -4.02
N PHE A 128 0.93 -2.69 -3.12
CA PHE A 128 -0.28 -2.58 -2.31
C PHE A 128 -1.16 -1.46 -2.87
N LEU A 129 -2.23 -1.85 -3.57
CA LEU A 129 -2.92 -0.99 -4.53
C LEU A 129 -4.30 -0.55 -4.04
N HIS A 130 -4.52 0.76 -4.08
CA HIS A 130 -5.82 1.39 -3.89
C HIS A 130 -6.49 1.69 -5.23
N GLN A 131 -7.78 1.40 -5.34
CA GLN A 131 -8.59 1.91 -6.43
C GLN A 131 -9.99 2.31 -5.96
N ARG A 132 -10.49 3.43 -6.48
CA ARG A 132 -11.90 3.83 -6.33
C ARG A 132 -12.36 4.68 -7.51
N ASP A 133 -13.46 4.28 -8.15
CA ASP A 133 -14.06 4.93 -9.32
C ASP A 133 -13.07 5.20 -10.48
N ALA A 134 -12.02 4.38 -10.58
CA ALA A 134 -10.88 4.60 -11.47
C ALA A 134 -10.42 3.32 -12.19
N HIS A 135 -11.27 2.30 -12.27
CA HIS A 135 -10.86 0.95 -12.68
C HIS A 135 -10.21 0.88 -14.05
N ASN A 136 -10.77 1.54 -15.06
CA ASN A 136 -10.27 1.46 -16.43
C ASN A 136 -8.84 2.02 -16.53
N GLU A 137 -8.62 3.24 -16.04
CA GLU A 137 -7.30 3.88 -16.04
C GLU A 137 -6.32 3.14 -15.11
N PHE A 138 -6.79 2.59 -13.99
CA PHE A 138 -5.98 1.79 -13.09
C PHE A 138 -5.43 0.54 -13.80
N ILE A 139 -6.28 -0.19 -14.52
CA ILE A 139 -5.85 -1.37 -15.28
C ILE A 139 -4.96 -0.98 -16.47
N GLU A 140 -5.27 0.10 -17.18
CA GLU A 140 -4.47 0.59 -18.31
C GLU A 140 -3.02 0.88 -17.89
N ILE A 141 -2.82 1.53 -16.75
CA ILE A 141 -1.51 1.84 -16.19
C ILE A 141 -0.81 0.60 -15.63
N LEU A 142 -1.53 -0.24 -14.88
CA LEU A 142 -0.93 -1.36 -14.15
C LEU A 142 -0.56 -2.53 -15.06
N LYS A 143 -1.43 -2.89 -16.01
CA LYS A 143 -1.30 -4.12 -16.82
C LYS A 143 0.04 -4.27 -17.53
N PRO A 144 0.63 -3.23 -18.17
CA PRO A 144 1.94 -3.34 -18.81
C PRO A 144 3.09 -3.63 -17.82
N ARG A 145 2.92 -3.32 -16.53
CA ARG A 145 3.96 -3.45 -15.49
C ARG A 145 3.96 -4.83 -14.81
N LEU A 146 2.84 -5.56 -14.87
CA LEU A 146 2.64 -6.82 -14.14
C LEU A 146 3.64 -7.93 -14.53
N THR A 147 4.28 -7.86 -15.69
CA THR A 147 5.33 -8.81 -16.07
C THR A 147 6.62 -8.62 -15.28
N ASN A 148 6.85 -7.41 -14.74
CA ASN A 148 8.08 -7.03 -14.03
C ASN A 148 7.87 -6.87 -12.51
N ILE A 149 6.62 -6.75 -12.06
CA ILE A 149 6.27 -6.66 -10.64
C ILE A 149 5.92 -8.06 -10.11
N PRO A 150 6.53 -8.53 -9.00
CA PRO A 150 6.40 -9.92 -8.57
C PRO A 150 4.97 -10.28 -8.15
N ARG A 151 4.27 -9.38 -7.44
CA ARG A 151 2.87 -9.54 -7.00
C ARG A 151 2.20 -8.18 -6.83
N ALA A 152 0.90 -8.15 -7.01
CA ALA A 152 0.06 -6.98 -6.79
C ALA A 152 -1.18 -7.39 -6.01
N VAL A 153 -1.59 -6.57 -5.02
CA VAL A 153 -2.86 -6.76 -4.30
C VAL A 153 -3.70 -5.52 -4.42
N THR A 154 -4.95 -5.65 -4.88
CA THR A 154 -5.97 -4.60 -4.73
C THR A 154 -6.54 -4.75 -3.32
N HIS A 155 -6.12 -3.90 -2.38
CA HIS A 155 -6.63 -3.99 -1.02
C HIS A 155 -8.03 -3.35 -0.93
N CYS A 156 -8.81 -3.75 0.07
CA CYS A 156 -10.15 -3.21 0.34
C CYS A 156 -11.03 -3.19 -0.93
N PHE A 157 -11.05 -4.30 -1.67
CA PHE A 157 -11.77 -4.38 -2.94
C PHE A 157 -13.28 -4.24 -2.71
N THR A 158 -13.87 -3.24 -3.34
CA THR A 158 -15.31 -2.90 -3.22
C THR A 158 -15.97 -2.70 -4.59
N GLY A 159 -15.30 -3.14 -5.66
CA GLY A 159 -15.76 -3.03 -7.03
C GLY A 159 -16.84 -4.05 -7.42
N THR A 160 -17.13 -4.08 -8.71
CA THR A 160 -18.13 -4.98 -9.31
C THR A 160 -17.55 -6.37 -9.61
N GLU A 161 -18.41 -7.35 -9.88
CA GLU A 161 -17.99 -8.68 -10.33
C GLU A 161 -17.14 -8.63 -11.61
N LYS A 162 -17.45 -7.70 -12.53
CA LYS A 162 -16.68 -7.53 -13.76
C LYS A 162 -15.25 -7.09 -13.46
N GLU A 163 -15.10 -6.08 -12.62
CA GLU A 163 -13.80 -5.54 -12.19
C GLU A 163 -12.99 -6.58 -11.42
N LEU A 164 -13.65 -7.38 -10.58
CA LEU A 164 -13.04 -8.49 -9.86
C LEU A 164 -12.47 -9.53 -10.85
N ARG A 165 -13.25 -9.94 -11.85
CA ARG A 165 -12.81 -10.91 -12.86
C ARG A 165 -11.60 -10.40 -13.64
N GLU A 166 -11.60 -9.13 -14.02
CA GLU A 166 -10.47 -8.50 -14.71
C GLU A 166 -9.20 -8.48 -13.86
N CYS A 167 -9.30 -8.14 -12.56
CA CYS A 167 -8.18 -8.23 -11.64
C CYS A 167 -7.65 -9.67 -11.50
N LEU A 168 -8.54 -10.67 -11.40
CA LEU A 168 -8.17 -12.08 -11.28
C LEU A 168 -7.51 -12.63 -12.55
N ASP A 169 -8.02 -12.26 -13.73
CA ASP A 169 -7.45 -12.65 -15.03
C ASP A 169 -6.03 -12.10 -15.22
N LEU A 170 -5.73 -10.96 -14.58
CA LEU A 170 -4.40 -10.34 -14.53
C LEU A 170 -3.52 -10.88 -13.40
N GLY A 171 -4.01 -11.80 -12.58
CA GLY A 171 -3.26 -12.45 -11.51
C GLY A 171 -3.09 -11.61 -10.23
N LEU A 172 -3.91 -10.58 -10.03
CA LEU A 172 -3.87 -9.75 -8.82
C LEU A 172 -4.48 -10.52 -7.65
N TYR A 173 -3.94 -10.27 -6.46
CA TYR A 173 -4.55 -10.66 -5.20
C TYR A 173 -5.66 -9.69 -4.83
N ILE A 174 -6.69 -10.19 -4.15
CA ILE A 174 -7.85 -9.39 -3.74
C ILE A 174 -7.89 -9.36 -2.21
N GLY A 175 -7.80 -8.16 -1.64
CA GLY A 175 -7.98 -7.94 -0.20
C GLY A 175 -9.45 -7.65 0.13
N ILE A 176 -9.97 -8.38 1.12
CA ILE A 176 -11.35 -8.26 1.64
C ILE A 176 -11.29 -7.93 3.13
#